data_AF-A0A136LFN4-F1
#
_entry.id   AF-A0A136LFN4-F1
#
_cell.length_a   1.000
_cell.length_b   1.000
_cell.length_c   1.000
_cell.angle_alpha   90.00
_cell.angle_beta   90.00
_cell.angle_gamma   90.00
#
_symmetry.space_group_name_H-M   'P 1'
#
loop_
_entity.id
_entity.type
_entity.pdbx_description
1 polymer ?
#
loop_
_entity_poly.entity_id
_entity_poly.type
_entity_poly.pdbx_seq_one_letter_code
_entity_poly.pdbx_strand_id
1 'polypeptide(L)'
;MIHQVQRSTQVGRTTHSPKRRVTPIYAPGRRHPVGQVVGDAFIKHIAFSKHTLRSPRAIAFDVSTLDDAERAGAVVAEIHDTESRNVWTAPIALIRSKGFPVRRGFGNQWALTLEHWSRNGLQSEAEAREEQQAAKQAAASVVQLGLFGGGL
;
A
#
# COMPACT_ATOMS: atom_id res chain seq x y z
N MET A 1 15.03 -48.98 36.91
CA MET A 1 15.37 -48.64 35.51
C MET A 1 14.19 -47.92 34.87
N ILE A 2 14.34 -46.60 34.74
CA ILE A 2 13.90 -45.69 33.66
C ILE A 2 12.88 -46.21 32.61
N HIS A 3 11.82 -45.43 32.36
CA HIS A 3 11.39 -44.79 31.09
C HIS A 3 9.91 -44.33 31.23
N GLN A 4 9.64 -43.01 31.39
CA GLN A 4 9.23 -42.03 30.37
C GLN A 4 7.74 -42.13 29.92
N VAL A 5 6.91 -41.10 30.21
CA VAL A 5 6.43 -39.99 29.31
C VAL A 5 5.09 -40.38 28.66
N GLN A 6 4.01 -39.56 28.58
CA GLN A 6 3.84 -38.11 28.49
C GLN A 6 2.49 -37.68 29.09
N ARG A 7 2.44 -36.51 29.77
CA ARG A 7 1.18 -35.80 30.04
C ARG A 7 0.98 -34.74 28.96
N SER A 8 -0.03 -34.94 28.12
CA SER A 8 -0.52 -33.95 27.17
C SER A 8 -0.97 -32.70 27.92
N THR A 9 -0.22 -31.61 27.78
CA THR A 9 -0.65 -30.28 28.25
C THR A 9 -1.25 -29.55 27.07
N GLN A 10 -2.57 -29.62 26.98
CA GLN A 10 -3.37 -28.81 26.07
C GLN A 10 -3.37 -27.37 26.62
N VAL A 11 -2.43 -26.54 26.15
CA VAL A 11 -2.42 -25.11 26.43
C VAL A 11 -3.53 -24.47 25.60
N GLY A 12 -4.66 -24.18 26.24
CA GLY A 12 -5.72 -23.37 25.66
C GLY A 12 -5.18 -22.00 25.28
N ARG A 13 -5.00 -21.77 23.98
CA ARG A 13 -4.79 -20.43 23.43
C ARG A 13 -6.10 -19.66 23.54
N THR A 14 -6.30 -18.93 24.63
CA THR A 14 -7.23 -17.82 24.66
C THR A 14 -6.59 -16.69 23.84
N THR A 15 -6.92 -16.61 22.54
CA THR A 15 -6.54 -15.48 21.69
C THR A 15 -7.35 -14.26 22.09
N HIS A 16 -6.92 -13.56 23.15
CA HIS A 16 -7.30 -12.17 23.34
C HIS A 16 -6.49 -11.35 22.34
N SER A 17 -6.99 -11.22 21.11
CA SER A 17 -6.41 -10.28 20.15
C SER A 17 -6.40 -8.89 20.79
N PRO A 18 -5.23 -8.24 20.95
CA PRO A 18 -5.20 -6.90 21.52
C PRO A 18 -6.10 -6.00 20.67
N LYS A 19 -7.00 -5.24 21.30
CA LYS A 19 -7.80 -4.23 20.61
C LYS A 19 -6.84 -3.36 19.78
N ARG A 20 -6.92 -3.45 18.45
CA ARG A 20 -6.13 -2.59 17.56
C ARG A 20 -6.41 -1.15 17.95
N ARG A 21 -5.37 -0.38 18.28
CA ARG A 21 -5.51 1.06 18.51
C ARG A 21 -5.99 1.69 17.21
N VAL A 22 -7.03 2.51 17.32
CA VAL A 22 -7.59 3.29 16.22
C VAL A 22 -7.25 4.74 16.49
N THR A 23 -6.44 5.34 15.62
CA THR A 23 -6.02 6.74 15.73
C THR A 23 -6.69 7.55 14.62
N PRO A 24 -7.65 8.45 14.93
CA PRO A 24 -8.26 9.29 13.91
C PRO A 24 -7.27 10.32 13.37
N ILE A 25 -7.28 10.54 12.06
CA ILE A 25 -6.42 11.52 11.36
C ILE A 25 -7.29 12.64 10.80
N TYR A 26 -6.83 13.88 10.95
CA TYR A 26 -7.55 15.09 10.57
C TYR A 26 -6.78 15.87 9.50
N ALA A 27 -7.51 16.48 8.57
CA ALA A 27 -6.92 17.46 7.67
C ALA A 27 -6.99 18.87 8.29
N PRO A 28 -6.07 19.78 7.93
CA PRO A 28 -6.07 21.15 8.45
C PRO A 28 -7.42 21.84 8.26
N GLY A 29 -7.93 22.46 9.33
CA GLY A 29 -9.21 23.17 9.31
C GLY A 29 -10.45 22.28 9.30
N ARG A 30 -10.32 20.94 9.35
CA ARG A 30 -11.46 20.02 9.43
C ARG A 30 -11.75 19.56 10.85
N ARG A 31 -13.03 19.54 11.21
CA ARG A 31 -13.53 19.03 12.51
C ARG A 31 -13.79 17.52 12.52
N HIS A 32 -13.97 16.92 11.34
CA HIS A 32 -14.22 15.49 11.19
C HIS A 32 -12.96 14.80 10.66
N PRO A 33 -12.69 13.56 11.12
CA PRO A 33 -11.54 12.81 10.65
C PRO A 33 -11.67 12.53 9.14
N VAL A 34 -10.55 12.65 8.43
CA VAL A 34 -10.46 12.32 7.00
C VAL A 34 -10.10 10.85 6.78
N GLY A 35 -9.65 10.16 7.84
CA GLY A 35 -9.31 8.75 7.85
C GLY A 35 -8.87 8.34 9.26
N GLN A 36 -8.41 7.11 9.40
CA GLN A 36 -7.96 6.56 10.68
C GLN A 36 -6.82 5.57 10.47
N VAL A 37 -5.88 5.53 11.40
CA VAL A 37 -4.84 4.49 11.43
C VAL A 37 -5.32 3.34 12.30
N VAL A 38 -5.29 2.12 11.76
CA VAL A 38 -5.68 0.88 12.44
C VAL A 38 -4.55 -0.13 12.31
N GLY A 39 -3.77 -0.31 13.38
CA GLY A 39 -2.52 -1.07 13.28
C GLY A 39 -1.48 -0.27 12.48
N ASP A 40 -1.02 -0.83 11.36
CA ASP A 40 -0.06 -0.24 10.43
C ASP A 40 -0.73 0.32 9.15
N ALA A 41 -2.06 0.30 9.07
CA ALA A 41 -2.80 0.78 7.91
C ALA A 41 -3.51 2.10 8.17
N PHE A 42 -3.23 3.10 7.33
CA PHE A 42 -4.04 4.31 7.23
C PHE A 42 -5.25 4.05 6.33
N ILE A 43 -6.43 3.94 6.93
CA ILE A 43 -7.69 3.64 6.25
C ILE A 43 -8.46 4.92 5.98
N LYS A 44 -8.83 5.12 4.72
CA LYS A 44 -9.68 6.23 4.28
C LYS A 44 -10.79 5.74 3.36
N HIS A 45 -11.99 6.26 3.58
CA HIS A 45 -13.15 5.99 2.73
C HIS A 45 -13.35 7.15 1.76
N ILE A 46 -13.42 6.85 0.46
CA ILE A 46 -13.66 7.87 -0.57
C ILE A 46 -14.72 7.40 -1.56
N ALA A 47 -15.44 8.36 -2.13
CA ALA A 47 -16.19 8.12 -3.36
C ALA A 47 -15.26 8.31 -4.56
N PHE A 48 -14.89 7.23 -5.24
CA PHE A 48 -13.81 7.26 -6.24
C PHE A 48 -14.12 8.18 -7.42
N SER A 49 -15.38 8.26 -7.84
CA SER A 49 -15.82 9.16 -8.93
C SER A 49 -15.58 10.65 -8.64
N LYS A 50 -15.52 11.03 -7.35
CA LYS A 50 -15.38 12.43 -6.88
C LYS A 50 -14.00 12.77 -6.36
N HIS A 51 -13.29 11.80 -5.79
CA HIS A 51 -12.06 12.03 -5.02
C HIS A 51 -10.80 11.56 -5.74
N THR A 52 -10.89 11.27 -7.03
CA THR A 52 -9.73 10.92 -7.87
C THR A 52 -9.47 11.98 -8.92
N LEU A 53 -8.20 12.17 -9.26
CA LEU A 53 -7.82 12.97 -10.41
C LEU A 53 -8.18 12.23 -11.68
N ARG A 54 -8.62 12.97 -12.71
CA ARG A 54 -8.94 12.39 -14.03
C ARG A 54 -7.70 12.18 -14.89
N SER A 55 -6.80 13.18 -14.91
CA SER A 55 -5.58 13.16 -15.72
C SER A 55 -4.42 13.82 -14.95
N PRO A 56 -3.36 13.07 -14.60
CA PRO A 56 -3.31 11.60 -14.61
C PRO A 56 -4.31 10.99 -13.61
N ARG A 57 -4.71 9.74 -13.83
CA ARG A 57 -5.66 9.06 -12.93
C ARG A 57 -4.95 8.68 -11.64
N ALA A 58 -5.28 9.35 -10.54
CA ALA A 58 -4.51 9.29 -9.29
C ALA A 58 -5.37 9.53 -8.06
N ILE A 59 -4.91 9.02 -6.91
CA ILE A 59 -5.48 9.30 -5.59
C ILE A 59 -4.57 10.31 -4.89
N ALA A 60 -5.16 11.41 -4.40
CA ALA A 60 -4.44 12.48 -3.73
C ALA A 60 -4.73 12.53 -2.22
N PHE A 61 -3.71 12.90 -1.46
CA PHE A 61 -3.76 13.12 -0.03
C PHE A 61 -3.20 14.49 0.31
N ASP A 62 -3.72 15.12 1.36
CA ASP A 62 -3.04 16.28 1.95
C ASP A 62 -1.75 15.79 2.61
N VAL A 63 -0.64 16.48 2.37
CA VAL A 63 0.69 16.07 2.88
C VAL A 63 0.68 15.88 4.40
N SER A 64 0.02 16.78 5.13
CA SER A 64 -0.10 16.68 6.59
C SER A 64 -0.86 15.43 7.05
N THR A 65 -1.83 14.96 6.27
CA THR A 65 -2.58 13.73 6.59
C THR A 65 -1.65 12.51 6.48
N LEU A 66 -0.77 12.48 5.48
CA LEU A 66 0.22 11.43 5.35
C LEU A 66 1.26 11.50 6.48
N ASP A 67 1.75 12.70 6.80
CA ASP A 67 2.72 12.90 7.89
C ASP A 67 2.14 12.42 9.25
N ASP A 68 0.89 12.78 9.54
CA ASP A 68 0.22 12.39 10.78
C ASP A 68 -0.10 10.89 10.82
N ALA A 69 -0.45 10.29 9.68
CA ALA A 69 -0.64 8.86 9.57
C ALA A 69 0.65 8.07 9.83
N GLU A 70 1.78 8.49 9.23
CA GLU A 70 3.10 7.90 9.47
C GLU A 70 3.51 8.04 10.94
N ARG A 71 3.30 9.22 11.54
CA ARG A 71 3.57 9.45 12.97
C ARG A 71 2.71 8.57 13.88
N ALA A 72 1.49 8.27 13.45
CA ALA A 72 0.59 7.35 14.15
C ALA A 72 0.96 5.86 13.93
N GLY A 73 2.00 5.55 13.15
CA GLY A 73 2.52 4.21 12.91
C GLY A 73 2.04 3.54 11.62
N ALA A 74 1.35 4.28 10.73
CA ALA A 74 0.95 3.73 9.45
C ALA A 74 2.17 3.52 8.54
N VAL A 75 2.21 2.36 7.89
CA VAL A 75 3.20 1.98 6.86
C VAL A 75 2.51 1.85 5.51
N VAL A 76 1.23 1.47 5.50
CA VAL A 76 0.42 1.30 4.29
C VAL A 76 -0.75 2.28 4.30
N ALA A 77 -1.14 2.76 3.13
CA ALA A 77 -2.40 3.46 2.92
C ALA A 77 -3.41 2.51 2.28
N GLU A 78 -4.62 2.47 2.82
CA GLU A 78 -5.72 1.62 2.40
C GLU A 78 -6.96 2.48 2.12
N ILE A 79 -7.42 2.46 0.87
CA ILE A 79 -8.49 3.32 0.37
C ILE A 79 -9.69 2.47 0.01
N HIS A 80 -10.77 2.67 0.74
CA HIS A 80 -12.04 2.01 0.53
C HIS A 80 -12.89 2.87 -0.37
N ASP A 81 -13.12 2.41 -1.60
CA ASP A 81 -14.07 3.03 -2.50
C ASP A 81 -15.49 2.68 -2.06
N THR A 82 -16.23 3.68 -1.57
CA THR A 82 -17.60 3.50 -1.09
C THR A 82 -18.59 3.23 -2.21
N GLU A 83 -18.24 3.54 -3.46
CA GLU A 83 -19.12 3.36 -4.62
C GLU A 83 -18.97 1.96 -5.20
N SER A 84 -17.74 1.55 -5.51
CA SER A 84 -17.48 0.26 -6.17
C SER A 84 -17.08 -0.87 -5.21
N ARG A 85 -16.94 -0.58 -3.91
CA ARG A 85 -16.41 -1.50 -2.88
C ARG A 85 -15.02 -2.07 -3.18
N ASN A 86 -14.23 -1.35 -3.98
CA ASN A 86 -12.83 -1.71 -4.21
C ASN A 86 -11.97 -1.21 -3.05
N VAL A 87 -10.97 -1.99 -2.67
CA VAL A 87 -9.93 -1.59 -1.72
C VAL A 87 -8.64 -1.38 -2.50
N TRP A 88 -8.09 -0.18 -2.40
CA TRP A 88 -6.81 0.17 -3.01
C TRP A 88 -5.76 0.27 -1.92
N THR A 89 -4.63 -0.42 -2.08
CA THR A 89 -3.54 -0.43 -1.10
C THR A 89 -2.23 0.01 -1.75
N ALA A 90 -1.46 0.82 -1.03
CA ALA A 90 -0.10 1.18 -1.42
C ALA A 90 0.75 1.48 -0.18
N PRO A 91 2.04 1.11 -0.14
CA PRO A 91 2.96 1.54 0.91
C PRO A 91 3.08 3.07 0.93
N ILE A 92 3.12 3.70 2.11
CA ILE A 92 3.27 5.16 2.19
C ILE A 92 4.63 5.60 1.63
N ALA A 93 5.68 4.79 1.82
CA ALA A 93 6.98 5.02 1.20
C ALA A 93 6.91 5.05 -0.34
N LEU A 94 6.07 4.22 -0.95
CA LEU A 94 5.83 4.23 -2.40
C LEU A 94 5.10 5.51 -2.82
N ILE A 95 4.08 5.90 -2.06
CA ILE A 95 3.34 7.17 -2.27
C ILE A 95 4.32 8.36 -2.25
N ARG A 96 5.26 8.41 -1.30
CA ARG A 96 6.26 9.48 -1.20
C ARG A 96 7.24 9.48 -2.37
N SER A 97 7.76 8.31 -2.72
CA SER A 97 8.85 8.18 -3.71
C SER A 97 8.38 8.27 -5.17
N LYS A 98 7.21 7.72 -5.49
CA LYS A 98 6.65 7.70 -6.86
C LYS A 98 5.50 8.69 -7.06
N GLY A 99 4.98 9.27 -5.98
CA GLY A 99 3.94 10.28 -6.07
C GLY A 99 4.48 11.63 -6.56
N PHE A 100 3.55 12.51 -6.86
CA PHE A 100 3.82 13.85 -7.39
C PHE A 100 2.99 14.91 -6.66
N PRO A 101 3.50 16.14 -6.55
CA PRO A 101 2.77 17.22 -5.92
C PRO A 101 1.59 17.68 -6.77
N VAL A 102 0.46 17.98 -6.13
CA VAL A 102 -0.74 18.53 -6.75
C VAL A 102 -1.07 19.85 -6.08
N ARG A 103 -1.05 20.94 -6.87
CA ARG A 103 -1.34 22.31 -6.40
C ARG A 103 -2.53 22.86 -7.18
N ARG A 104 -3.74 22.70 -6.64
CA ARG A 104 -5.00 23.15 -7.26
C ARG A 104 -5.84 24.06 -6.36
N GLY A 105 -5.19 24.79 -5.45
CA GLY A 105 -5.86 25.72 -4.51
C GLY A 105 -6.43 25.07 -3.24
N PHE A 106 -6.28 23.76 -3.07
CA PHE A 106 -6.75 23.01 -1.88
C PHE A 106 -5.63 22.68 -0.88
N GLY A 107 -4.54 23.45 -0.89
CA GLY A 107 -3.35 23.19 -0.09
C GLY A 107 -2.32 22.28 -0.78
N ASN A 108 -1.38 21.78 0.02
CA ASN A 108 -0.31 20.91 -0.44
C ASN A 108 -0.79 19.47 -0.50
N GLN A 109 -1.01 18.98 -1.71
CA GLN A 109 -1.45 17.61 -1.94
C GLN A 109 -0.34 16.80 -2.60
N TRP A 110 -0.31 15.51 -2.27
CA TRP A 110 0.58 14.52 -2.85
C TRP A 110 -0.28 13.40 -3.45
N ALA A 111 -0.06 13.10 -4.73
CA ALA A 111 -0.86 12.14 -5.46
C ALA A 111 -0.02 10.98 -5.98
N LEU A 112 -0.56 9.77 -5.92
CA LEU A 112 0.02 8.58 -6.53
C LEU A 112 -0.91 8.09 -7.64
N THR A 113 -0.36 7.82 -8.82
CA THR A 113 -1.12 7.27 -9.96
C THR A 113 -1.64 5.87 -9.64
N LEU A 114 -2.80 5.52 -10.19
CA LEU A 114 -3.46 4.24 -9.89
C LEU A 114 -2.64 3.01 -10.27
N GLU A 115 -1.70 3.14 -11.21
CA GLU A 115 -0.84 2.04 -11.67
C GLU A 115 0.05 1.49 -10.54
N HIS A 116 0.34 2.29 -9.51
CA HIS A 116 1.12 1.91 -8.34
C HIS A 116 0.28 1.42 -7.16
N TRP A 117 -1.05 1.36 -7.31
CA TRP A 117 -1.93 0.84 -6.26
C TRP A 117 -2.26 -0.62 -6.54
N SER A 118 -2.13 -1.44 -5.51
CA SER A 118 -2.71 -2.79 -5.49
C SER A 118 -4.22 -2.68 -5.29
N ARG A 119 -4.99 -3.55 -5.95
CA ARG A 119 -6.46 -3.48 -5.95
C ARG A 119 -7.06 -4.80 -5.50
N ASN A 120 -7.84 -4.78 -4.42
CA ASN A 120 -8.49 -5.96 -3.84
C ASN A 120 -7.49 -7.11 -3.58
N GLY A 121 -6.25 -6.78 -3.21
CA GLY A 121 -5.17 -7.75 -3.01
C GLY A 121 -4.45 -8.20 -4.28
N LEU A 122 -4.88 -7.76 -5.46
CA LEU A 122 -4.13 -7.94 -6.71
C LEU A 122 -2.96 -6.96 -6.75
N GLN A 123 -1.79 -7.45 -7.21
CA GLN A 123 -0.59 -6.63 -7.39
C GLN A 123 -0.85 -5.43 -8.30
N SER A 124 -0.05 -4.39 -8.11
CA SER A 124 -0.14 -3.17 -8.91
C SER A 124 0.33 -3.42 -10.35
N GLU A 125 -0.21 -2.66 -11.32
CA GLU A 125 0.22 -2.76 -12.72
C GLU A 125 1.70 -2.40 -12.90
N ALA A 126 2.21 -1.50 -12.06
CA ALA A 126 3.62 -1.11 -12.05
C ALA A 126 4.53 -2.29 -11.68
N GLU A 127 4.22 -3.02 -10.61
CA GLU A 127 4.97 -4.22 -10.20
C GLU A 127 4.92 -5.28 -11.31
N ALA A 128 3.75 -5.53 -11.89
CA ALA A 128 3.61 -6.49 -12.98
C ALA A 128 4.44 -6.10 -14.22
N ARG A 129 4.50 -4.81 -14.58
CA ARG A 129 5.34 -4.33 -15.69
C ARG A 129 6.83 -4.44 -15.36
N GLU A 130 7.24 -4.14 -14.14
CA GLU A 130 8.63 -4.27 -13.69
C GLU A 130 9.09 -5.74 -13.74
N GLU A 131 8.26 -6.68 -13.27
CA GLU A 131 8.52 -8.13 -13.38
C GLU A 131 8.65 -8.58 -14.85
N GLN A 132 7.74 -8.13 -15.72
CA GLN A 132 7.79 -8.44 -17.15
C GLN A 132 9.04 -7.85 -17.83
N GLN A 133 9.44 -6.64 -17.45
CA GLN A 133 10.64 -5.99 -17.98
C GLN A 133 11.91 -6.69 -17.49
N ALA A 134 11.98 -7.07 -16.22
CA ALA A 134 13.10 -7.84 -15.68
C ALA A 134 13.21 -9.21 -16.38
N ALA A 135 12.09 -9.90 -16.60
CA ALA A 135 12.06 -11.16 -17.35
C ALA A 135 12.52 -10.97 -18.81
N LYS A 136 12.08 -9.91 -19.47
CA LYS A 136 12.50 -9.58 -20.84
C LYS A 136 13.98 -9.23 -20.92
N GLN A 137 14.51 -8.51 -19.93
CA GLN A 137 15.94 -8.18 -19.83
C GLN A 137 16.79 -9.43 -19.57
N ALA A 138 16.34 -10.33 -18.68
CA ALA A 138 17.00 -11.61 -18.44
C ALA A 138 17.01 -12.51 -19.69
N ALA A 139 15.92 -12.55 -20.44
CA ALA A 139 15.85 -13.29 -21.70
C ALA A 139 16.80 -12.70 -22.75
N ALA A 140 16.88 -11.37 -22.86
CA ALA A 140 17.77 -10.69 -23.79
C ALA A 140 19.25 -10.95 -23.48
N SER A 141 19.65 -10.97 -22.20
CA SER A 141 21.03 -11.24 -21.80
C SER A 141 21.46 -12.71 -22.02
N VAL A 142 20.56 -13.68 -21.85
CA VAL A 142 20.83 -15.09 -22.19
C VAL A 142 21.07 -15.28 -23.69
N VAL A 143 20.25 -14.66 -24.54
CA VAL A 143 20.44 -14.71 -26.01
C VAL A 143 21.78 -14.08 -26.42
N GLN A 144 22.15 -12.96 -25.80
CA GLN A 144 23.41 -12.28 -26.10
C GLN A 144 24.63 -13.12 -25.71
N LEU A 145 24.59 -13.83 -24.56
CA LEU A 145 25.67 -14.75 -24.15
C LEU A 145 25.79 -15.99 -25.05
N GLY A 146 24.69 -16.47 -25.63
CA GLY A 146 24.71 -17.57 -26.60
C GLY A 146 25.26 -17.20 -27.98
N LEU A 147 25.21 -15.91 -28.36
CA LEU A 147 25.64 -15.42 -29.68
C LEU A 147 27.17 -15.23 -29.80
N PHE A 148 27.88 -15.09 -28.68
CA PHE A 148 29.34 -14.88 -28.65
C PHE A 148 30.16 -16.14 -28.30
N GLY A 149 29.52 -17.30 -28.10
CA GLY A 149 30.18 -18.56 -27.72
C GLY A 149 30.56 -19.51 -28.86
N GLY A 150 30.28 -19.14 -30.12
CA GLY A 150 30.54 -19.98 -31.29
C GLY A 150 31.59 -19.37 -32.22
N GLY A 151 32.86 -19.40 -31.83
CA GLY A 151 33.94 -18.85 -32.65
C GLY A 151 35.33 -19.23 -32.16
N LEU A 152 35.73 -20.45 -32.53
CA LEU A 152 37.09 -21.02 -32.65
C LEU A 152 38.01 -21.04 -31.42
#